data_AF-A0A6G3X7I8-F1
#
_entry.id   AF-A0A6G3X7I8-F1
#
_cell.length_a   1.000
_cell.length_b   1.000
_cell.length_c   1.000
_cell.angle_alpha   90.00
_cell.angle_beta   90.00
_cell.angle_gamma   90.00
#
_symmetry.space_group_name_H-M   'P 1'
#
loop_
_entity.id
_entity.type
_entity.pdbx_description
1 polymer ?
#
loop_
_entity_poly.entity_id
_entity_poly.type
_entity_poly.pdbx_seq_one_letter_code
_entity_poly.pdbx_strand_id
1 'polypeptide(L)' 'GSGEPHKTKVAKLTAAQVREIATTKLPDLNANDLDAASKIIAGTARSMGITVEG' A
#
# COMPACT_ATOMS: atom_id res chain seq x y z
N GLY A 1 -11.63 -24.75 4.43
CA GLY A 1 -10.24 -24.90 4.86
C GLY A 1 -9.69 -23.52 5.13
N SER A 2 -9.43 -23.20 6.39
CA SER A 2 -8.73 -21.97 6.78
C SER A 2 -7.27 -22.09 6.33
N GLY A 3 -6.92 -21.39 5.25
CA GLY A 3 -5.53 -21.20 4.85
C GLY A 3 -4.94 -20.06 5.68
N GLU A 4 -3.98 -20.38 6.54
CA GLU A 4 -3.25 -19.45 7.41
C GLU A 4 -2.73 -18.22 6.63
N PRO A 5 -3.18 -16.99 6.90
CA PRO A 5 -2.76 -15.80 6.15
C PRO A 5 -1.40 -15.23 6.59
N HIS A 6 -0.57 -15.98 7.32
CA HIS A 6 0.49 -15.41 8.17
C HIS A 6 1.95 -15.74 7.81
N LYS A 7 2.29 -16.31 6.65
CA LYS A 7 3.68 -16.80 6.45
C LYS A 7 4.42 -16.43 5.18
N THR A 8 3.96 -15.45 4.40
CA THR A 8 4.78 -14.93 3.31
C THR A 8 4.83 -13.42 3.44
N LYS A 9 6.01 -12.84 3.66
CA LYS A 9 6.23 -11.42 3.39
C LYS A 9 5.96 -11.25 1.89
N VAL A 10 4.73 -10.85 1.53
CA VAL A 10 4.22 -11.02 0.16
C VAL A 10 4.91 -10.06 -0.82
N ALA A 11 5.40 -8.92 -0.34
CA ALA A 11 6.34 -8.03 -1.01
C ALA A 11 6.80 -6.95 -0.03
N LYS A 12 7.83 -6.19 -0.40
CA LYS A 12 8.11 -4.89 0.20
C LYS A 12 7.84 -3.79 -0.82
N LEU A 13 7.28 -2.67 -0.37
CA LEU A 13 7.14 -1.47 -1.18
C LEU A 13 8.02 -0.37 -0.58
N THR A 14 8.78 0.31 -1.42
CA THR A 14 9.50 1.53 -1.04
C THR A 14 8.56 2.73 -1.04
N ALA A 15 8.90 3.78 -0.30
CA ALA A 15 8.14 5.04 -0.33
C ALA A 15 7.99 5.62 -1.76
N ALA A 16 8.99 5.45 -2.62
CA ALA A 16 8.92 5.87 -4.02
C ALA A 16 7.83 5.09 -4.78
N GLN A 17 7.80 3.76 -4.65
CA GLN A 17 6.79 2.94 -5.30
C GLN A 17 5.37 3.23 -4.77
N VAL A 18 5.24 3.46 -3.46
CA VAL A 18 3.94 3.88 -2.88
C VAL A 18 3.47 5.19 -3.50
N ARG A 19 4.37 6.17 -3.68
CA ARG A 19 4.05 7.45 -4.30
C ARG A 19 3.67 7.32 -5.78
N GLU A 20 4.35 6.46 -6.54
CA GLU A 20 3.99 6.19 -7.94
C GLU A 20 2.61 5.52 -8.04
N ILE A 21 2.34 4.51 -7.23
CA ILE A 21 1.03 3.85 -7.17
C ILE A 21 -0.05 4.85 -6.76
N ALA A 22 0.23 5.67 -5.76
CA ALA A 22 -0.68 6.71 -5.29
C ALA A 22 -0.96 7.76 -6.37
N THR A 23 0.03 8.11 -7.21
CA THR A 23 -0.16 9.05 -8.33
C THR A 23 -1.10 8.47 -9.38
N THR A 24 -0.86 7.22 -9.76
CA THR A 24 -1.67 6.53 -10.78
C THR A 24 -3.10 6.28 -10.30
N LYS A 25 -3.28 5.95 -9.01
CA LYS A 25 -4.60 5.69 -8.41
C LYS A 25 -5.28 6.92 -7.82
N LEU A 26 -4.61 8.08 -7.74
CA LEU A 26 -5.18 9.30 -7.16
C LEU A 26 -6.60 9.62 -7.66
N PRO A 27 -6.92 9.55 -8.98
CA PRO A 27 -8.28 9.80 -9.45
C PRO A 27 -9.32 8.77 -8.98
N ASP A 28 -8.90 7.56 -8.61
CA ASP A 28 -9.75 6.49 -8.08
C ASP A 28 -9.86 6.50 -6.55
N LEU A 29 -9.00 7.28 -5.88
CA LEU A 29 -8.93 7.35 -4.42
C LEU A 29 -9.70 8.56 -3.91
N ASN A 30 -10.30 8.41 -2.73
CA ASN A 30 -10.90 9.53 -2.01
C ASN A 30 -9.82 10.31 -1.22
N ALA A 31 -8.81 10.81 -1.94
CA ALA A 31 -7.70 11.56 -1.37
C ALA A 31 -7.57 12.92 -2.05
N ASN A 32 -7.35 13.97 -1.26
CA ASN A 32 -7.22 15.34 -1.76
C ASN A 32 -5.81 15.66 -2.27
N ASP A 33 -4.82 14.85 -1.90
CA ASP A 33 -3.42 15.06 -2.21
C ASP A 33 -2.64 13.74 -2.24
N LEU A 34 -1.43 13.81 -2.80
CA LEU A 34 -0.55 12.66 -2.97
C LEU A 34 -0.08 12.02 -1.65
N ASP A 35 0.02 12.79 -0.57
CA ASP A 35 0.45 12.30 0.74
C ASP A 35 -0.67 11.49 1.40
N ALA A 36 -1.91 12.00 1.34
CA ALA A 36 -3.11 11.30 1.75
C ALA A 36 -3.32 10.01 0.95
N ALA A 37 -3.16 10.07 -0.38
CA ALA A 37 -3.23 8.88 -1.23
C ALA A 37 -2.14 7.85 -0.87
N SER A 38 -0.91 8.32 -0.62
CA SER A 38 0.21 7.46 -0.19
C SER A 38 -0.09 6.76 1.14
N LYS A 39 -0.71 7.46 2.10
CA LYS A 39 -1.16 6.88 3.38
C LYS A 39 -2.22 5.80 3.18
N ILE A 40 -3.18 6.01 2.28
CA ILE A 40 -4.20 5.01 1.95
C ILE A 40 -3.54 3.75 1.37
N ILE A 41 -2.68 3.91 0.35
CA ILE A 41 -1.96 2.80 -0.28
C ILE A 41 -1.08 2.06 0.73
N ALA A 42 -0.36 2.79 1.60
CA ALA A 42 0.47 2.18 2.64
C ALA A 42 -0.36 1.41 3.67
N GLY A 43 -1.53 1.93 4.06
CA GLY A 43 -2.48 1.24 4.95
C GLY A 43 -3.00 -0.06 4.34
N THR A 44 -3.38 -0.02 3.06
CA THR A 44 -3.81 -1.22 2.31
C THR A 44 -2.68 -2.24 2.22
N ALA A 45 -1.45 -1.81 1.87
CA ALA A 45 -0.28 -2.66 1.81
C ALA A 45 -0.03 -3.37 3.15
N ARG A 46 -0.07 -2.63 4.26
CA ARG A 46 0.11 -3.19 5.60
C ARG A 46 -0.95 -4.24 5.96
N SER A 47 -2.22 -4.00 5.61
CA SER A 47 -3.31 -4.95 5.85
C SER A 47 -3.19 -6.23 5.02
N MET A 48 -2.50 -6.16 3.87
CA MET A 48 -2.20 -7.31 3.01
C MET A 48 -0.88 -8.03 3.41
N GLY A 49 -0.23 -7.61 4.49
CA GLY A 49 1.05 -8.18 4.93
C GLY A 49 2.27 -7.72 4.12
N ILE A 50 2.13 -6.63 3.35
CA ILE A 50 3.22 -5.98 2.61
C ILE A 50 3.89 -4.97 3.53
N THR A 51 5.21 -5.02 3.62
CA THR A 51 5.98 -4.04 4.41
C THR A 51 6.26 -2.81 3.56
N VAL A 52 5.93 -1.63 4.07
CA VAL A 52 6.31 -0.35 3.45
C VAL A 52 7.58 0.13 4.13
N GLU A 53 8.69 0.17 3.39
CA GLU A 53 9.95 0.76 3.84
C GLU A 53 10.00 2.21 3.37
N GLY A 54 10.03 3.13 4.34
CA GLY A 54 10.12 4.57 4.15
C GLY A 54 11.44 5.11 4.68
#